data_AF-A0AAX4JBD6-F1
#
_entry.id   AF-A0AAX4JBD6-F1
#
_cell.length_a   1.000
_cell.length_b   1.000
_cell.length_c   1.000
_cell.angle_alpha   90.00
_cell.angle_beta   90.00
_cell.angle_gamma   90.00
#
_symmetry.space_group_name_H-M   'P 1'
#
loop_
_entity.id
_entity.type
_entity.pdbx_description
1 polymer ?
#
loop_
_entity_poly.entity_id
_entity_poly.type
_entity_poly.pdbx_seq_one_letter_code
_entity_poly.pdbx_strand_id
1 'polypeptide(L)'
;MNYEEDLEDNLKNLNSIKHSSSSINDFITQLDSYKSELDALNLSLINLNEDLKHYDFLDYLYFKKSQNIINLGIVNNLIQQLKICKNEIDNPEYLNKTDICYKYLLNEGYSFINKILKKSVDILYMNDDFCVFTNLIEDDRQIKQMILWHRTQECVKKRMFYKGDLNVFYRMMIKQECFVWYTLFYKDFIKSLNNLMNGEWTLFERFLYSVLIYYFENEEFIDLNKEKKECKFEEFSKSVEVQDYVYDLILEKCYKEYTGDTKKVMEI
;
A
#
# COMPACT_ATOMS: atom_id res chain seq x y z
N MET A 1 4.26 -68.64 -72.14
CA MET A 1 4.22 -67.61 -71.08
C MET A 1 5.61 -67.57 -70.48
N ASN A 2 6.28 -66.44 -70.64
CA ASN A 2 7.70 -66.32 -70.36
C ASN A 2 7.88 -65.96 -68.87
N TYR A 3 8.01 -66.99 -68.04
CA TYR A 3 8.07 -66.88 -66.57
C TYR A 3 9.23 -65.98 -66.09
N GLU A 4 10.30 -65.87 -66.87
CA GLU A 4 11.45 -65.01 -66.55
C GLU A 4 11.15 -63.51 -66.74
N GLU A 5 10.41 -63.13 -67.79
CA GLU A 5 10.02 -61.73 -68.01
C GLU A 5 9.07 -61.24 -66.90
N ASP A 6 8.13 -62.08 -66.47
CA ASP A 6 7.21 -61.79 -65.36
C ASP A 6 7.96 -61.64 -64.02
N LEU A 7 9.04 -62.40 -63.82
CA LEU A 7 9.89 -62.31 -62.63
C LEU A 7 10.75 -61.03 -62.62
N GLU A 8 11.29 -60.61 -63.77
CA GLU A 8 12.05 -59.37 -63.91
C GLU A 8 11.18 -58.12 -63.69
N ASP A 9 9.97 -58.09 -64.25
CA ASP A 9 9.03 -56.98 -64.06
C ASP A 9 8.57 -56.89 -62.60
N ASN A 10 8.32 -58.03 -61.95
CA ASN A 10 8.01 -58.05 -60.52
C ASN A 10 9.18 -57.57 -59.66
N LEU A 11 10.43 -57.93 -59.99
CA LEU A 11 11.64 -57.44 -59.30
C LEU A 11 11.85 -55.93 -59.47
N LYS A 12 11.59 -55.38 -60.66
CA LYS A 12 11.62 -53.93 -60.90
C LYS A 12 10.56 -53.20 -60.08
N ASN A 13 9.33 -53.72 -60.05
CA ASN A 13 8.24 -53.16 -59.24
C ASN A 13 8.57 -53.21 -57.74
N LEU A 14 9.16 -54.31 -57.25
CA LEU A 14 9.56 -54.44 -55.85
C LEU A 14 10.65 -53.44 -55.47
N ASN A 15 11.62 -53.21 -56.35
CA ASN A 15 12.64 -52.19 -56.17
C ASN A 15 12.07 -50.77 -56.22
N SER A 16 11.11 -50.47 -57.10
CA SER A 16 10.46 -49.16 -57.15
C SER A 16 9.66 -48.89 -55.87
N ILE A 17 8.90 -49.88 -55.38
CA ILE A 17 8.16 -49.79 -54.12
C ILE A 17 9.11 -49.57 -52.95
N LYS A 18 10.23 -50.28 -52.90
CA LYS A 18 11.25 -50.11 -51.86
C LYS A 18 11.85 -48.70 -51.88
N HIS A 19 12.09 -48.15 -53.06
CA HIS A 19 12.58 -46.78 -53.21
C HIS A 19 11.53 -45.76 -52.75
N SER A 20 10.27 -45.91 -53.17
CA SER A 20 9.16 -45.06 -52.71
C SER A 20 8.96 -45.14 -51.20
N SER A 21 9.08 -46.33 -50.59
CA SER A 21 9.01 -46.50 -49.14
C SER A 21 10.15 -45.76 -48.42
N SER A 22 11.36 -45.76 -48.97
CA SER A 22 12.48 -44.97 -48.43
C SER A 22 12.16 -43.48 -48.50
N SER A 23 11.70 -42.99 -49.64
CA SER A 23 11.34 -41.58 -49.81
C SER A 23 10.21 -41.12 -48.88
N ILE A 24 9.24 -42.00 -48.60
CA ILE A 24 8.17 -41.73 -47.62
C ILE A 24 8.75 -41.63 -46.20
N ASN A 25 9.67 -42.53 -45.82
CA ASN A 25 10.32 -42.47 -44.51
C ASN A 25 11.18 -41.21 -44.34
N ASP A 26 11.90 -40.81 -45.39
CA ASP A 26 12.66 -39.56 -45.41
C ASP A 26 11.71 -38.35 -45.24
N PHE A 27 10.56 -38.37 -45.92
CA PHE A 27 9.53 -37.34 -45.79
C PHE A 27 8.93 -37.30 -44.37
N ILE A 28 8.62 -38.44 -43.75
CA ILE A 28 8.11 -38.50 -42.36
C ILE A 28 9.14 -37.90 -41.41
N THR A 29 10.43 -38.25 -41.56
CA THR A 29 11.51 -37.73 -40.72
C THR A 29 11.65 -36.21 -40.86
N GLN A 30 11.53 -35.68 -42.09
CA GLN A 30 11.51 -34.23 -42.32
C GLN A 30 10.29 -33.57 -41.68
N LEU A 31 9.12 -34.20 -41.76
CA LEU A 31 7.87 -33.68 -41.20
C LEU A 31 7.92 -33.63 -39.66
N ASP A 32 8.49 -34.65 -39.02
CA ASP A 32 8.74 -34.66 -37.57
C ASP A 32 9.76 -33.58 -37.15
N SER A 33 10.79 -33.34 -37.97
CA SER A 33 11.74 -32.24 -37.76
C SER A 33 11.03 -30.88 -37.81
N TYR A 34 10.21 -30.63 -38.85
CA TYR A 34 9.47 -29.39 -38.98
C TYR A 34 8.45 -29.18 -37.85
N LYS A 35 7.82 -30.25 -37.38
CA LYS A 35 6.93 -30.17 -36.22
C LYS A 35 7.67 -29.77 -34.95
N SER A 36 8.85 -30.34 -34.72
CA SER A 36 9.70 -29.99 -33.58
C SER A 36 10.15 -28.52 -33.65
N GLU A 37 10.50 -28.02 -34.84
CA GLU A 37 10.82 -26.60 -35.06
C GLU A 37 9.61 -25.70 -34.78
N LEU A 38 8.41 -26.08 -35.23
CA LEU A 38 7.19 -25.33 -34.97
C LEU A 38 6.88 -25.24 -33.47
N ASP A 39 7.03 -26.34 -32.74
CA ASP A 39 6.82 -26.35 -31.29
C ASP A 39 7.83 -25.45 -30.55
N ALA A 40 9.09 -25.44 -30.99
CA ALA A 40 10.13 -24.54 -30.46
C ALA A 40 9.84 -23.05 -30.75
N LEU A 41 9.32 -22.75 -31.94
CA LEU A 41 8.88 -21.41 -32.32
C LEU A 41 7.68 -20.94 -31.49
N ASN A 42 6.70 -21.82 -31.26
CA ASN A 42 5.55 -21.51 -30.43
C ASN A 42 5.95 -21.20 -28.98
N LEU A 43 6.87 -21.99 -28.41
CA LEU A 43 7.44 -21.72 -27.09
C LEU A 43 8.16 -20.37 -27.04
N SER A 44 8.97 -20.06 -28.05
CA SER A 44 9.65 -18.77 -28.17
C SER A 44 8.66 -17.60 -28.24
N LEU A 45 7.55 -17.77 -28.95
CA LEU A 45 6.51 -16.75 -29.10
C LEU A 45 5.76 -16.50 -27.79
N ILE A 46 5.44 -17.56 -27.05
CA ILE A 46 4.82 -17.46 -25.72
C ILE A 46 5.74 -16.68 -24.77
N ASN A 47 7.02 -17.05 -24.70
CA ASN A 47 8.00 -16.37 -23.84
C ASN A 47 8.12 -14.88 -24.22
N LEU A 48 8.21 -14.56 -25.51
CA LEU A 48 8.28 -13.17 -25.98
C LEU A 48 7.04 -12.36 -25.58
N ASN A 49 5.84 -12.96 -25.67
CA ASN A 49 4.61 -12.30 -25.24
C ASN A 49 4.58 -12.03 -23.73
N GLU A 50 5.10 -12.95 -22.92
CA GLU A 50 5.24 -12.74 -21.48
C GLU A 50 6.21 -11.59 -21.19
N ASP A 51 7.36 -11.57 -21.86
CA ASP A 51 8.35 -10.50 -21.73
C ASP A 51 7.78 -9.12 -22.12
N LEU A 52 7.00 -9.05 -23.21
CA LEU A 52 6.46 -7.80 -23.75
C LEU A 52 5.27 -7.23 -22.95
N LYS A 53 4.53 -8.08 -22.24
CA LYS A 53 3.30 -7.68 -21.52
C LYS A 53 3.52 -6.50 -20.56
N HIS A 54 4.67 -6.45 -19.88
CA HIS A 54 5.00 -5.38 -18.94
C HIS A 54 5.32 -4.06 -19.65
N TYR A 55 5.98 -4.13 -20.80
CA TYR A 55 6.27 -2.96 -21.64
C TYR A 55 4.98 -2.37 -22.22
N ASP A 56 4.08 -3.21 -22.74
CA ASP A 56 2.78 -2.80 -23.28
C ASP A 56 1.90 -2.12 -22.20
N PHE A 57 1.88 -2.69 -20.99
CA PHE A 57 1.18 -2.11 -19.85
C PHE A 57 1.72 -0.73 -19.48
N LEU A 58 3.04 -0.57 -19.45
CA LEU A 58 3.67 0.72 -19.15
C LEU A 58 3.38 1.76 -20.21
N ASP A 59 3.45 1.40 -21.50
CA ASP A 59 3.14 2.31 -22.59
C ASP A 59 1.67 2.74 -22.56
N TYR A 60 0.76 1.80 -22.28
CA TYR A 60 -0.65 2.12 -22.07
C TYR A 60 -0.84 3.13 -20.94
N LEU A 61 -0.26 2.88 -19.77
CA LEU A 61 -0.35 3.78 -18.62
C LEU A 61 0.27 5.15 -18.90
N TYR A 62 1.45 5.15 -19.51
CA TYR A 62 2.18 6.37 -19.83
C TYR A 62 1.40 7.26 -20.81
N PHE A 63 0.73 6.66 -21.79
CA PHE A 63 -0.14 7.38 -22.72
C PHE A 63 -1.43 7.87 -22.05
N LYS A 64 -1.96 7.11 -21.09
CA LYS A 64 -3.23 7.39 -20.39
C LYS A 64 -3.11 8.31 -19.18
N LYS A 65 -1.91 8.80 -18.85
CA LYS A 65 -1.65 9.72 -17.71
C LYS A 65 -2.46 11.02 -17.69
N SER A 66 -3.17 11.36 -18.77
CA SER A 66 -4.03 12.55 -18.83
C SER A 66 -5.48 12.28 -18.44
N GLN A 67 -5.85 11.01 -18.21
CA GLN A 67 -7.22 10.62 -17.87
C GLN A 67 -7.39 10.52 -16.36
N ASN A 68 -8.32 11.30 -15.79
CA ASN A 68 -8.65 11.28 -14.36
C ASN A 68 -9.02 9.85 -13.90
N ILE A 69 -8.37 9.39 -12.84
CA ILE A 69 -8.70 8.11 -12.22
C ILE A 69 -9.84 8.32 -11.21
N ILE A 70 -10.84 7.46 -11.27
CA ILE A 70 -12.13 7.71 -10.61
C ILE A 70 -12.15 7.24 -9.15
N ASN A 71 -11.42 6.18 -8.81
CA ASN A 71 -11.39 5.64 -7.44
C ASN A 71 -9.97 5.27 -7.00
N LEU A 72 -9.80 5.14 -5.68
CA LEU A 72 -8.54 4.77 -5.06
C LEU A 72 -8.16 3.30 -5.27
N GLY A 73 -9.14 2.38 -5.34
CA GLY A 73 -8.89 0.97 -5.64
C GLY A 73 -8.20 0.73 -6.99
N ILE A 74 -8.55 1.49 -8.04
CA ILE A 74 -7.88 1.45 -9.35
C ILE A 74 -6.45 1.96 -9.20
N VAL A 75 -6.24 3.07 -8.47
CA VAL A 75 -4.88 3.59 -8.18
C VAL A 75 -4.04 2.52 -7.47
N ASN A 76 -4.59 1.85 -6.45
CA ASN A 76 -3.93 0.78 -5.71
C ASN A 76 -3.49 -0.36 -6.62
N ASN A 77 -4.42 -0.86 -7.45
CA ASN A 77 -4.14 -1.95 -8.39
C ASN A 77 -3.03 -1.57 -9.38
N LEU A 78 -3.08 -0.35 -9.93
CA LEU A 78 -2.09 0.13 -10.88
C LEU A 78 -0.71 0.33 -10.22
N ILE A 79 -0.66 0.83 -8.98
CA ILE A 79 0.59 0.94 -8.21
C ILE A 79 1.21 -0.44 -7.95
N GLN A 80 0.40 -1.43 -7.56
CA GLN A 80 0.88 -2.80 -7.37
C GLN A 80 1.44 -3.39 -8.66
N GLN A 81 0.73 -3.23 -9.77
CA GLN A 81 1.19 -3.69 -11.08
C GLN A 81 2.48 -2.98 -11.51
N LEU A 82 2.61 -1.67 -11.26
CA LEU A 82 3.85 -0.94 -11.52
C LEU A 82 5.02 -1.46 -10.68
N LYS A 83 4.81 -1.79 -9.40
CA LYS A 83 5.85 -2.38 -8.56
C LYS A 83 6.34 -3.73 -9.11
N ILE A 84 5.43 -4.55 -9.64
CA ILE A 84 5.78 -5.82 -10.30
C ILE A 84 6.61 -5.53 -11.56
N CYS A 85 6.11 -4.65 -12.45
CA CYS A 85 6.82 -4.30 -13.68
C CYS A 85 8.22 -3.72 -13.41
N LYS A 86 8.37 -2.92 -12.36
CA LYS A 86 9.66 -2.32 -11.96
C LYS A 86 10.71 -3.38 -11.60
N ASN A 87 10.29 -4.53 -11.07
CA ASN A 87 11.19 -5.61 -10.68
C ASN A 87 11.58 -6.53 -11.85
N GLU A 88 10.78 -6.54 -12.92
CA GLU A 88 10.94 -7.46 -14.05
C GLU A 88 11.54 -6.79 -15.30
N ILE A 89 11.51 -5.45 -15.37
CA ILE A 89 12.07 -4.68 -16.48
C ILE A 89 13.51 -4.26 -16.19
N ASP A 90 14.43 -4.58 -17.10
CA ASP A 90 15.84 -4.17 -17.04
C ASP A 90 16.17 -3.02 -18.03
N ASN A 91 15.17 -2.50 -18.75
CA ASN A 91 15.37 -1.42 -19.71
C ASN A 91 15.35 -0.03 -19.05
N PRO A 92 16.43 0.78 -19.14
CA PRO A 92 16.52 2.09 -18.48
C PRO A 92 15.43 3.10 -18.89
N GLU A 93 15.00 3.09 -20.16
CA GLU A 93 13.94 3.97 -20.65
C GLU A 93 12.60 3.64 -19.97
N TYR A 94 12.28 2.35 -19.88
CA TYR A 94 11.05 1.88 -19.26
C TYR A 94 11.08 1.96 -17.74
N LEU A 95 12.25 1.84 -17.11
CA LEU A 95 12.42 2.17 -15.69
C LEU A 95 12.08 3.64 -15.42
N ASN A 96 12.53 4.57 -16.27
CA ASN A 96 12.14 5.97 -16.16
C ASN A 96 10.63 6.19 -16.41
N LYS A 97 10.03 5.52 -17.41
CA LYS A 97 8.57 5.56 -17.62
C LYS A 97 7.81 5.06 -16.40
N THR A 98 8.31 4.01 -15.74
CA THR A 98 7.74 3.45 -14.51
C THR A 98 7.73 4.49 -13.39
N ASP A 99 8.84 5.20 -13.17
CA ASP A 99 8.92 6.25 -12.16
C ASP A 99 7.98 7.43 -12.46
N ILE A 100 7.83 7.79 -13.74
CA ILE A 100 6.86 8.83 -14.16
C ILE A 100 5.42 8.38 -13.88
N CYS A 101 5.06 7.15 -14.28
CA CYS A 101 3.73 6.60 -14.04
C CYS A 101 3.44 6.48 -12.53
N TYR A 102 4.43 6.06 -11.75
CA TYR A 102 4.31 5.96 -10.30
C TYR A 102 4.01 7.32 -9.66
N LYS A 103 4.79 8.37 -10.00
CA LYS A 103 4.53 9.74 -9.53
C LYS A 103 3.14 10.26 -9.91
N TYR A 104 2.69 9.94 -11.13
CA TYR A 104 1.34 10.28 -11.57
C TYR A 104 0.26 9.61 -10.71
N LEU A 105 0.35 8.29 -10.50
CA LEU A 105 -0.60 7.55 -9.68
C LEU A 105 -0.61 8.01 -8.22
N LEU A 106 0.56 8.36 -7.66
CA LEU A 106 0.64 8.96 -6.33
C LEU A 106 -0.17 10.26 -6.27
N ASN A 107 0.02 11.17 -7.23
CA ASN A 107 -0.72 12.43 -7.29
C ASN A 107 -2.23 12.23 -7.40
N GLU A 108 -2.68 11.24 -8.17
CA GLU A 108 -4.10 10.88 -8.26
C GLU A 108 -4.63 10.36 -6.92
N GLY A 109 -3.89 9.48 -6.24
CA GLY A 109 -4.24 9.00 -4.91
C GLY A 109 -4.33 10.14 -3.89
N TYR A 110 -3.36 11.05 -3.89
CA TYR A 110 -3.37 12.27 -3.09
C TYR A 110 -4.58 13.16 -3.36
N SER A 111 -4.92 13.36 -4.63
CA SER A 111 -6.08 14.13 -5.06
C SER A 111 -7.37 13.51 -4.53
N PHE A 112 -7.49 12.18 -4.60
CA PHE A 112 -8.63 11.44 -4.07
C PHE A 112 -8.77 11.59 -2.55
N ILE A 113 -7.68 11.39 -1.80
CA ILE A 113 -7.68 11.54 -0.33
C ILE A 113 -8.04 12.97 0.05
N ASN A 114 -7.50 13.97 -0.63
CA ASN A 114 -7.85 15.38 -0.42
C ASN A 114 -9.34 15.67 -0.63
N LYS A 115 -9.98 15.04 -1.64
CA LYS A 115 -11.43 15.16 -1.85
C LYS A 115 -12.22 14.56 -0.68
N ILE A 116 -11.75 13.47 -0.08
CA ILE A 116 -12.38 12.88 1.10
C ILE A 116 -12.19 13.78 2.33
N LEU A 117 -10.96 14.22 2.59
CA LEU A 117 -10.62 15.07 3.74
C LEU A 117 -11.37 16.41 3.75
N LYS A 118 -11.70 16.96 2.58
CA LYS A 118 -12.55 18.16 2.47
C LYS A 118 -13.99 17.92 2.95
N LYS A 119 -14.48 16.68 2.91
CA LYS A 119 -15.81 16.31 3.38
C LYS A 119 -15.78 15.98 4.88
N SER A 120 -14.99 14.98 5.25
CA SER A 120 -14.79 14.56 6.64
C SER A 120 -13.63 13.58 6.71
N VAL A 121 -12.78 13.71 7.73
CA VAL A 121 -11.73 12.72 7.99
C VAL A 121 -12.34 11.36 8.37
N ASP A 122 -13.55 11.37 8.96
CA ASP A 122 -14.20 10.15 9.44
C ASP A 122 -14.56 9.15 8.33
N ILE A 123 -14.66 9.64 7.10
CA ILE A 123 -14.91 8.81 5.91
C ILE A 123 -13.68 7.97 5.56
N LEU A 124 -12.46 8.38 5.95
CA LEU A 124 -11.24 7.61 5.67
C LEU A 124 -11.22 6.28 6.43
N TYR A 125 -11.78 6.21 7.63
CA TYR A 125 -11.80 4.96 8.42
C TYR A 125 -12.66 3.87 7.77
N MET A 126 -13.65 4.28 6.97
CA MET A 126 -14.58 3.37 6.30
C MET A 126 -14.10 2.99 4.89
N ASN A 127 -12.90 3.40 4.50
CA ASN A 127 -12.39 3.22 3.16
C ASN A 127 -11.20 2.25 3.17
N ASP A 128 -11.48 0.97 2.87
CA ASP A 128 -10.46 -0.08 2.82
C ASP A 128 -9.36 0.24 1.78
N ASP A 129 -9.70 0.91 0.67
CA ASP A 129 -8.73 1.31 -0.34
C ASP A 129 -7.70 2.32 0.22
N PHE A 130 -8.06 3.12 1.23
CA PHE A 130 -7.12 4.04 1.87
C PHE A 130 -6.02 3.28 2.61
N CYS A 131 -6.38 2.25 3.39
CA CYS A 131 -5.42 1.43 4.11
C CYS A 131 -4.48 0.68 3.15
N VAL A 132 -4.99 0.22 2.01
CA VAL A 132 -4.15 -0.39 0.97
C VAL A 132 -3.20 0.66 0.39
N PHE A 133 -3.70 1.85 0.07
CA PHE A 133 -2.89 2.92 -0.50
C PHE A 133 -1.74 3.34 0.42
N THR A 134 -2.02 3.58 1.71
CA THR A 134 -0.98 3.97 2.68
C THR A 134 0.08 2.90 2.88
N ASN A 135 -0.29 1.62 2.79
CA ASN A 135 0.66 0.51 2.83
C ASN A 135 1.53 0.47 1.56
N LEU A 136 0.98 0.81 0.39
CA LEU A 136 1.71 0.78 -0.88
C LEU A 136 2.76 1.87 -1.01
N ILE A 137 2.54 3.03 -0.39
CA ILE A 137 3.45 4.19 -0.48
C ILE A 137 4.54 4.24 0.60
N GLU A 138 4.62 3.23 1.46
CA GLU A 138 5.71 2.98 2.42
C GLU A 138 6.07 4.19 3.32
N ASP A 139 5.24 4.44 4.34
CA ASP A 139 5.49 5.44 5.39
C ASP A 139 5.58 6.89 4.87
N ASP A 140 4.62 7.28 4.02
CA ASP A 140 4.57 8.64 3.50
C ASP A 140 4.11 9.65 4.57
N ARG A 141 5.09 10.41 5.05
CA ARG A 141 4.91 11.49 6.03
C ARG A 141 3.93 12.57 5.54
N GLN A 142 3.80 12.79 4.24
CA GLN A 142 2.95 13.84 3.67
C GLN A 142 1.46 13.57 3.93
N ILE A 143 1.00 12.33 3.71
CA ILE A 143 -0.40 11.95 4.00
C ILE A 143 -0.72 12.11 5.48
N LYS A 144 0.19 11.63 6.32
CA LYS A 144 0.08 11.73 7.78
C LYS A 144 -0.08 13.18 8.23
N GLN A 145 0.80 14.08 7.74
CA GLN A 145 0.71 15.51 8.04
C GLN A 145 -0.60 16.13 7.56
N MET A 146 -1.06 15.75 6.37
CA MET A 146 -2.31 16.26 5.78
C MET A 146 -3.52 15.85 6.63
N ILE A 147 -3.59 14.58 7.05
CA ILE A 147 -4.68 14.09 7.91
C ILE A 147 -4.65 14.79 9.27
N LEU A 148 -3.48 14.84 9.92
CA LEU A 148 -3.34 15.50 11.23
C LEU A 148 -3.71 16.98 11.16
N TRP A 149 -3.32 17.68 10.09
CA TRP A 149 -3.73 19.06 9.86
C TRP A 149 -5.25 19.22 9.82
N HIS A 150 -5.94 18.38 9.03
CA HIS A 150 -7.40 18.39 8.97
C HIS A 150 -8.04 18.07 10.33
N ARG A 151 -7.48 17.10 11.08
CA ARG A 151 -7.94 16.78 12.44
C ARG A 151 -7.75 17.92 13.41
N THR A 152 -6.63 18.66 13.36
CA THR A 152 -6.44 19.86 14.20
C THR A 152 -7.56 20.87 13.97
N GLN A 153 -7.92 21.12 12.72
CA GLN A 153 -9.01 22.04 12.39
C GLN A 153 -10.36 21.55 12.92
N GLU A 154 -10.65 20.24 12.84
CA GLU A 154 -11.85 19.65 13.43
C GLU A 154 -11.86 19.75 14.97
N CYS A 155 -10.72 19.48 15.63
CA CYS A 155 -10.57 19.61 17.09
C CYS A 155 -10.87 21.05 17.55
N VAL A 156 -10.28 22.04 16.87
CA VAL A 156 -10.50 23.47 17.17
C VAL A 156 -11.96 23.85 16.98
N LYS A 157 -12.59 23.42 15.88
CA LYS A 157 -14.03 23.66 15.65
C LYS A 157 -14.88 23.04 16.75
N LYS A 158 -14.66 21.77 17.10
CA LYS A 158 -15.40 21.08 18.17
C LYS A 158 -15.28 21.81 19.51
N ARG A 159 -14.08 22.28 19.85
CA ARG A 159 -13.84 23.07 21.07
C ARG A 159 -14.70 24.34 21.10
N MET A 160 -14.76 25.09 20.00
CA MET A 160 -15.53 26.35 19.93
C MET A 160 -17.02 26.18 20.22
N PHE A 161 -17.60 25.03 19.93
CA PHE A 161 -19.03 24.75 20.14
C PHE A 161 -19.33 24.01 21.44
N TYR A 162 -18.30 23.49 22.12
CA TYR A 162 -18.47 22.74 23.35
C TYR A 162 -18.64 23.68 24.55
N LYS A 163 -19.69 23.45 25.35
CA LYS A 163 -20.08 24.29 26.50
C LYS A 163 -20.00 23.57 27.85
N GLY A 164 -19.53 22.32 27.86
CA GLY A 164 -19.44 21.51 29.07
C GLY A 164 -18.09 21.63 29.77
N ASP A 165 -17.79 20.64 30.60
CA ASP A 165 -16.50 20.49 31.29
C ASP A 165 -15.35 20.23 30.29
N LEU A 166 -14.31 21.07 30.33
CA LEU A 166 -13.17 21.00 29.43
C LEU A 166 -12.31 19.75 29.64
N ASN A 167 -12.15 19.27 30.88
CA ASN A 167 -11.44 18.03 31.17
C ASN A 167 -12.10 16.86 30.44
N VAL A 168 -13.43 16.77 30.53
CA VAL A 168 -14.22 15.74 29.84
C VAL A 168 -14.04 15.85 28.32
N PHE A 169 -14.09 17.08 27.78
CA PHE A 169 -13.90 17.32 26.35
C PHE A 169 -12.54 16.82 25.86
N TYR A 170 -11.44 17.25 26.49
CA TYR A 170 -10.10 16.90 26.05
C TYR A 170 -9.81 15.40 26.21
N ARG A 171 -10.30 14.76 27.28
CA ARG A 171 -10.21 13.30 27.43
C ARG A 171 -10.91 12.56 26.29
N MET A 172 -12.13 12.96 25.94
CA MET A 172 -12.86 12.36 24.80
C MET A 172 -12.15 12.62 23.47
N MET A 173 -11.64 13.83 23.25
CA MET A 173 -10.94 14.21 22.03
C MET A 173 -9.67 13.39 21.83
N ILE A 174 -8.79 13.30 22.83
CA ILE A 174 -7.54 12.54 22.71
C ILE A 174 -7.83 11.06 22.45
N LYS A 175 -8.80 10.47 23.16
CA LYS A 175 -9.22 9.08 22.89
C LYS A 175 -9.69 8.89 21.46
N GLN A 176 -10.50 9.83 20.96
CA GLN A 176 -10.94 9.81 19.56
C GLN A 176 -9.72 9.84 18.62
N GLU A 177 -8.79 10.78 18.81
CA GLU A 177 -7.61 10.89 17.95
C GLU A 177 -6.68 9.67 18.02
N CYS A 178 -6.51 9.07 19.19
CA CYS A 178 -5.78 7.82 19.35
C CYS A 178 -6.45 6.67 18.58
N PHE A 179 -7.78 6.57 18.63
CA PHE A 179 -8.53 5.57 17.87
C PHE A 179 -8.39 5.77 16.36
N VAL A 180 -8.46 7.02 15.91
CA VAL A 180 -8.23 7.43 14.53
C VAL A 180 -6.84 7.03 14.05
N TRP A 181 -5.81 7.33 14.84
CA TRP A 181 -4.43 7.02 14.49
C TRP A 181 -4.16 5.52 14.51
N TYR A 182 -4.69 4.81 15.50
CA TYR A 182 -4.66 3.35 15.57
C TYR A 182 -5.27 2.70 14.32
N THR A 183 -6.40 3.23 13.84
CA THR A 183 -7.12 2.65 12.70
C THR A 183 -6.40 2.92 11.37
N LEU A 184 -5.95 4.16 11.15
CA LEU A 184 -5.32 4.54 9.87
C LEU A 184 -3.84 4.14 9.78
N PHE A 185 -3.14 4.12 10.91
CA PHE A 185 -1.68 4.00 10.99
C PHE A 185 -1.25 3.11 12.16
N TYR A 186 -1.82 1.91 12.26
CA TYR A 186 -1.59 0.98 13.38
C TYR A 186 -0.11 0.83 13.77
N LYS A 187 0.78 0.55 12.82
CA LYS A 187 2.22 0.37 13.09
C LYS A 187 2.86 1.61 13.71
N ASP A 188 2.51 2.79 13.19
CA ASP A 188 2.98 4.07 13.74
C ASP A 188 2.39 4.37 15.10
N PHE A 189 1.12 4.02 15.33
CA PHE A 189 0.49 4.18 16.62
C PHE A 189 1.23 3.37 17.69
N ILE A 190 1.53 2.10 17.44
CA ILE A 190 2.33 1.28 18.37
C ILE A 190 3.71 1.91 18.61
N LYS A 191 4.37 2.42 17.56
CA LYS A 191 5.65 3.13 17.70
C LYS A 191 5.52 4.40 18.56
N SER A 192 4.50 5.23 18.33
CA SER A 192 4.22 6.41 19.13
C SER A 192 3.99 6.06 20.60
N LEU A 193 3.24 4.99 20.88
CA LEU A 193 3.00 4.55 22.25
C LEU A 193 4.27 4.06 22.96
N ASN A 194 5.13 3.32 22.27
CA ASN A 194 6.43 2.94 22.82
C ASN A 194 7.32 4.17 23.08
N ASN A 195 7.24 5.19 22.22
CA ASN A 195 8.01 6.43 22.35
C ASN A 195 7.49 7.39 23.41
N LEU A 196 6.22 7.29 23.82
CA LEU A 196 5.71 8.02 24.99
C LEU A 196 6.56 7.75 26.23
N MET A 197 7.11 6.53 26.35
CA MET A 197 7.97 6.14 27.48
C MET A 197 9.45 6.52 27.31
N ASN A 198 9.92 6.73 26.07
CA ASN A 198 11.35 6.88 25.75
C ASN A 198 11.76 8.31 25.35
N GLY A 199 10.84 9.28 25.41
CA GLY A 199 11.14 10.72 25.30
C GLY A 199 11.18 11.31 23.88
N GLU A 200 11.33 10.52 22.82
CA GLU A 200 11.31 11.05 21.44
C GLU A 200 9.89 11.46 21.01
N TRP A 201 9.77 12.62 20.35
CA TRP A 201 8.49 13.14 19.83
C TRP A 201 8.23 12.72 18.39
N THR A 202 7.26 11.85 18.20
CA THR A 202 6.66 11.49 16.91
C THR A 202 5.75 12.60 16.38
N LEU A 203 5.42 12.51 15.09
CA LEU A 203 4.49 13.46 14.45
C LEU A 203 3.11 13.46 15.13
N PHE A 204 2.62 12.29 15.53
CA PHE A 204 1.32 12.15 16.19
C PHE A 204 1.30 12.81 17.57
N GLU A 205 2.35 12.60 18.38
CA GLU A 205 2.43 13.23 19.70
C GLU A 205 2.48 14.75 19.56
N ARG A 206 3.26 15.30 18.62
CA ARG A 206 3.30 16.76 18.37
C ARG A 206 1.92 17.32 18.01
N PHE A 207 1.14 16.56 17.26
CA PHE A 207 -0.25 16.91 16.98
C PHE A 207 -1.10 16.91 18.26
N LEU A 208 -1.03 15.86 19.09
CA LEU A 208 -1.78 15.81 20.35
C LEU A 208 -1.40 16.95 21.29
N TYR A 209 -0.12 17.30 21.35
CA TYR A 209 0.35 18.49 22.06
C TYR A 209 -0.28 19.78 21.53
N SER A 210 -0.36 19.96 20.21
CA SER A 210 -1.03 21.13 19.62
C SER A 210 -2.53 21.22 19.94
N VAL A 211 -3.18 20.08 20.21
CA VAL A 211 -4.57 20.04 20.68
C VAL A 211 -4.64 20.42 22.16
N LEU A 212 -3.73 19.89 22.99
CA LEU A 212 -3.69 20.08 24.45
C LEU A 212 -3.07 21.39 24.91
N ILE A 213 -2.33 22.13 24.08
CA ILE A 213 -1.72 23.40 24.50
C ILE A 213 -2.76 24.37 25.06
N TYR A 214 -3.92 24.42 24.40
CA TYR A 214 -5.05 25.21 24.83
C TYR A 214 -5.70 24.74 26.12
N TYR A 215 -5.60 23.45 26.44
CA TYR A 215 -6.06 22.93 27.73
C TYR A 215 -5.18 23.48 28.85
N PHE A 216 -3.86 23.42 28.70
CA PHE A 216 -2.91 23.92 29.70
C PHE A 216 -2.98 25.44 29.92
N GLU A 217 -3.35 26.21 28.90
CA GLU A 217 -3.56 27.66 29.03
C GLU A 217 -4.78 28.04 29.88
N ASN A 218 -5.75 27.13 30.07
CA ASN A 218 -7.03 27.44 30.70
C ASN A 218 -7.28 26.75 32.05
N GLU A 219 -6.52 25.71 32.39
CA GLU A 219 -6.70 24.93 33.63
C GLU A 219 -5.51 25.12 34.58
N GLU A 220 -5.79 25.32 35.88
CA GLU A 220 -4.76 25.48 36.93
C GLU A 220 -4.27 24.13 37.51
N PHE A 221 -4.92 23.00 37.21
CA PHE A 221 -4.63 21.71 37.84
C PHE A 221 -4.76 20.53 36.88
N ILE A 222 -3.87 19.55 37.04
CA ILE A 222 -3.96 18.24 36.37
C ILE A 222 -3.79 17.15 37.42
N ASP A 223 -4.83 16.35 37.63
CA ASP A 223 -4.72 15.12 38.42
C ASP A 223 -4.17 13.99 37.53
N LEU A 224 -2.98 13.48 37.84
CA LEU A 224 -2.35 12.37 37.13
C LEU A 224 -2.26 11.16 38.07
N ASN A 225 -3.31 10.35 38.12
CA ASN A 225 -3.26 9.09 38.86
C ASN A 225 -2.47 8.03 38.07
N LYS A 226 -1.28 7.68 38.58
CA LYS A 226 -0.39 6.70 37.95
C LYS A 226 -0.44 5.37 38.69
N GLU A 227 -1.18 4.43 38.14
CA GLU A 227 -0.84 3.02 38.34
C GLU A 227 -0.02 2.56 37.15
N LYS A 228 1.23 2.13 37.39
CA LYS A 228 2.01 1.43 36.37
C LYS A 228 1.28 0.14 36.04
N LYS A 229 0.59 0.11 34.90
CA LYS A 229 -0.09 -1.07 34.39
C LYS A 229 0.71 -1.63 33.22
N GLU A 230 0.99 -2.93 33.25
CA GLU A 230 1.41 -3.64 32.04
C GLU A 230 0.21 -3.64 31.08
N CYS A 231 0.25 -2.77 30.07
CA CYS A 231 -0.79 -2.67 29.05
C CYS A 231 -0.30 -3.27 27.72
N LYS A 232 -1.10 -4.18 27.17
CA LYS A 232 -0.96 -4.64 25.78
C LYS A 232 -1.71 -3.66 24.88
N PHE A 233 -0.97 -2.83 24.14
CA PHE A 233 -1.56 -1.79 23.30
C PHE A 233 -2.36 -2.36 22.12
N GLU A 234 -2.23 -3.65 21.82
CA GLU A 234 -3.07 -4.39 20.89
C GLU A 234 -4.55 -4.42 21.34
N GLU A 235 -4.83 -4.22 22.63
CA GLU A 235 -6.18 -4.20 23.21
C GLU A 235 -6.78 -2.79 23.27
N PHE A 236 -6.10 -1.77 22.73
CA PHE A 236 -6.55 -0.37 22.79
C PHE A 236 -7.99 -0.20 22.29
N SER A 237 -8.37 -0.88 21.20
CA SER A 237 -9.73 -0.81 20.64
C SER A 237 -10.81 -1.46 21.51
N LYS A 238 -10.43 -2.27 22.51
CA LYS A 238 -11.33 -3.13 23.29
C LYS A 238 -11.40 -2.75 24.77
N SER A 239 -10.39 -2.08 25.31
CA SER A 239 -10.28 -1.77 26.74
C SER A 239 -10.31 -0.26 27.00
N VAL A 240 -11.35 0.19 27.71
CA VAL A 240 -11.46 1.59 28.18
C VAL A 240 -10.33 1.93 29.15
N GLU A 241 -9.90 0.97 29.96
CA GLU A 241 -8.81 1.13 30.92
C GLU A 241 -7.48 1.39 30.20
N VAL A 242 -7.21 0.68 29.11
CA VAL A 242 -6.01 0.91 28.28
C VAL A 242 -6.09 2.28 27.60
N GLN A 243 -7.27 2.69 27.13
CA GLN A 243 -7.46 4.01 26.53
C GLN A 243 -7.23 5.15 27.53
N ASP A 244 -7.69 4.97 28.77
CA ASP A 244 -7.45 5.92 29.85
C ASP A 244 -5.98 6.02 30.22
N TYR A 245 -5.32 4.88 30.36
CA TYR A 245 -3.89 4.86 30.62
C TYR A 245 -3.08 5.56 29.52
N VAL A 246 -3.42 5.35 28.25
CA VAL A 246 -2.78 6.05 27.12
C VAL A 246 -3.01 7.56 27.18
N TYR A 247 -4.23 7.99 27.53
CA TYR A 247 -4.54 9.41 27.71
C TYR A 247 -3.68 10.04 28.81
N ASP A 248 -3.56 9.40 29.98
CA ASP A 248 -2.78 9.91 31.11
C ASP A 248 -1.31 10.07 30.74
N LEU A 249 -0.74 9.11 29.99
CA LEU A 249 0.64 9.19 29.47
C LEU A 249 0.84 10.36 28.49
N ILE A 250 -0.12 10.56 27.57
CA ILE A 250 -0.09 11.68 26.61
C ILE A 250 -0.14 13.01 27.37
N LEU A 251 -1.07 13.13 28.32
CA LEU A 251 -1.28 14.34 29.10
C LEU A 251 -0.03 14.70 29.89
N GLU A 252 0.58 13.72 30.55
CA GLU A 252 1.84 13.92 31.27
C GLU A 252 2.96 14.40 30.35
N LYS A 253 3.20 13.71 29.23
CA LYS A 253 4.29 14.07 28.30
C LYS A 253 4.09 15.48 27.74
N CYS A 254 2.85 15.82 27.37
CA CYS A 254 2.49 17.14 26.88
C CYS A 254 2.64 18.22 27.96
N TYR A 255 2.26 17.92 29.21
CA TYR A 255 2.40 18.87 30.31
C TYR A 255 3.88 19.16 30.64
N LYS A 256 4.73 18.14 30.68
CA LYS A 256 6.18 18.31 30.89
C LYS A 256 6.81 19.22 29.82
N GLU A 257 6.42 19.05 28.57
CA GLU A 257 6.85 19.90 27.46
C GLU A 257 6.38 21.34 27.65
N TYR A 258 5.10 21.54 28.03
CA TYR A 258 4.54 22.87 28.26
C TYR A 258 5.24 23.63 29.40
N THR A 259 5.56 22.94 30.51
CA THR A 259 6.18 23.56 31.69
C THR A 259 7.72 23.58 31.64
N GLY A 260 8.33 23.03 30.58
CA GLY A 260 9.79 22.93 30.46
C GLY A 260 10.44 22.12 31.58
N ASP A 261 9.74 21.09 32.07
CA ASP A 261 10.17 20.20 33.16
C ASP A 261 10.38 20.90 34.52
N THR A 262 9.83 22.11 34.71
CA THR A 262 9.77 22.74 36.04
C THR A 262 8.67 22.07 36.86
N LYS A 263 9.06 21.14 37.74
CA LYS A 263 8.17 20.38 38.63
C LYS A 263 7.10 21.27 39.28
N LYS A 264 5.86 21.11 38.83
CA LYS A 264 4.68 21.02 39.69
C LYS A 264 3.90 19.77 39.29
N VAL A 265 4.42 18.63 39.71
CA VAL A 265 3.57 17.49 40.04
C VAL A 265 2.96 17.87 41.38
N MET A 266 1.69 18.25 41.40
CA MET A 266 0.98 18.32 42.67
C MET A 266 0.68 16.88 43.07
N GLU A 267 1.50 16.37 43.99
CA GLU A 267 1.16 15.21 44.81
C GLU A 267 -0.08 15.56 45.64
N ILE A 268 -1.09 14.70 45.61
CA ILE A 268 -2.01 14.54 46.75
C ILE A 268 -1.44 13.42 47.62
#